data_AF-A0A9P5UKH7-F1
#
_entry.id   AF-A0A9P5UKH7-F1
#
_cell.length_a   1.000
_cell.length_b   1.000
_cell.length_c   1.000
_cell.angle_alpha   90.00
_cell.angle_beta   90.00
_cell.angle_gamma   90.00
#
_symmetry.space_group_name_H-M   'P 1'
#
loop_
_entity.id
_entity.type
_entity.pdbx_description
1 polymer ?
#
loop_
_entity_poly.entity_id
_entity_poly.type
_entity_poly.pdbx_seq_one_letter_code
_entity_poly.pdbx_strand_id
1 'polypeptide(L)'
;MNRNGNGYSLPLHFSNNNNNNSSPRRPGLSSNPSSSSLSSSQSNRRLSPARVLVLAGFCVLSLLAVSKLFRSQDNLLKDGLQEETPSSSHKETSDEMERQLIVQQILETRTSSFSFQDFTDEGLQLAQNQHLLPATAILLGWKRIQGLKLIVSYLVRYPYIKQIIIWNNNKELKLSRLDFELDPTFGPLPELQVYNAAENLHDFAKYMSCSLAKYKHCYFQDDDWLNTHMDALYTNFLTSPSLIHTNTLPLIQMEHRRWTFTNEDYNMHAGFSWMGTGSYLPREKAQRLLEQRGNTTLAKDRFKVIDMYFSIWTNQYPYQLVNYLTPLDQKNGWSADGVNDHWSVVFRNMLDAADRLYSALLANFEVTGKDPFVRQEEAPYVKDRHTRSPCYNDKCLFMTSIDPFPDPKEVVFRGDLQTIDEQNAKFLELDYPTTEFWRTFAYVHAVDNDPLTCWNSFKVPQAGDSFGLRFVKPTLLTRLTVTSSKSLTSMEGQITVLASDQHGVHWTTCQHTARYPFVHTMTLEITCPSVESLPHGAMHQIKVQLDADLEKSLEICGMDAGGMIL
;
A
#
# COMPACT_ATOMS: atom_id res chain seq x y z
N MET A 1 1.70 -4.17 -27.87
CA MET A 1 0.80 -5.33 -28.10
C MET A 1 -0.21 -5.35 -26.96
N ASN A 2 -1.50 -5.34 -27.30
CA ASN A 2 -2.62 -5.24 -26.37
C ASN A 2 -2.54 -6.25 -25.22
N ARG A 3 -2.39 -5.77 -23.99
CA ARG A 3 -2.69 -6.53 -22.77
C ARG A 3 -3.79 -5.80 -22.01
N ASN A 4 -5.03 -6.09 -22.36
CA ASN A 4 -6.17 -5.89 -21.45
C ASN A 4 -6.12 -7.04 -20.44
N GLY A 5 -5.39 -6.84 -19.35
CA GLY A 5 -5.30 -7.75 -18.20
C GLY A 5 -6.05 -7.20 -17.00
N ASN A 6 -7.34 -6.86 -17.14
CA ASN A 6 -8.23 -6.63 -16.00
C ASN A 6 -8.56 -7.99 -15.36
N GLY A 7 -7.60 -8.53 -14.61
CA GLY A 7 -7.63 -9.87 -14.02
C GLY A 7 -7.30 -9.89 -12.53
N TYR A 8 -7.57 -8.82 -11.78
CA TYR A 8 -7.48 -8.83 -10.32
C TYR A 8 -8.78 -8.32 -9.70
N SER A 9 -9.86 -9.06 -9.94
CA SER A 9 -11.03 -8.98 -9.07
C SER A 9 -10.75 -9.81 -7.81
N LEU A 10 -10.26 -9.15 -6.77
CA LEU A 10 -10.63 -9.58 -5.41
C LEU A 10 -12.17 -9.49 -5.37
N PRO A 11 -12.90 -10.55 -4.96
CA PRO A 11 -14.34 -10.49 -4.86
C PRO A 11 -14.71 -9.62 -3.66
N LEU A 12 -14.68 -8.30 -3.84
CA LEU A 12 -15.29 -7.34 -2.92
C LEU A 12 -16.79 -7.26 -3.25
N HIS A 13 -17.53 -8.32 -2.91
CA HIS A 13 -18.99 -8.26 -2.86
C HIS A 13 -19.41 -7.82 -1.45
N PHE A 14 -19.55 -6.50 -1.26
CA PHE A 14 -20.32 -5.98 -0.12
C PHE A 14 -21.81 -6.19 -0.42
N SER A 15 -22.40 -7.22 0.20
CA SER A 15 -23.85 -7.42 0.16
C SER A 15 -24.50 -6.45 1.14
N ASN A 16 -25.14 -5.41 0.61
CA ASN A 16 -25.91 -4.44 1.38
C ASN A 16 -27.31 -5.04 1.68
N ASN A 17 -27.39 -5.92 2.68
CA ASN A 17 -28.65 -6.53 3.09
C ASN A 17 -29.30 -5.69 4.20
N ASN A 18 -30.05 -4.65 3.80
CA ASN A 18 -31.01 -4.00 4.67
C ASN A 18 -32.38 -4.66 4.50
N ASN A 19 -32.85 -5.37 5.53
CA ASN A 19 -34.27 -5.59 5.72
C ASN A 19 -34.66 -5.84 7.20
N ASN A 20 -35.64 -5.04 7.61
CA ASN A 20 -36.67 -5.25 8.62
C ASN A 20 -36.47 -4.87 10.10
N ASN A 21 -37.19 -3.78 10.43
CA ASN A 21 -38.21 -3.67 11.47
C ASN A 21 -37.84 -3.94 12.92
N SER A 22 -37.78 -2.86 13.72
CA SER A 22 -38.71 -2.69 14.85
C SER A 22 -38.67 -1.27 15.41
N SER A 23 -39.83 -0.62 15.43
CA SER A 23 -40.09 0.57 16.25
C SER A 23 -40.26 0.16 17.72
N PRO A 24 -39.93 1.06 18.65
CA PRO A 24 -40.93 1.38 19.67
C PRO A 24 -41.09 2.88 19.95
N ARG A 25 -42.36 3.29 19.85
CA ARG A 25 -43.11 4.25 20.68
C ARG A 25 -42.33 5.21 21.59
N ARG A 26 -42.40 6.51 21.26
CA ARG A 26 -42.29 7.63 22.23
C ARG A 26 -43.65 7.90 22.90
N PRO A 27 -43.69 8.36 24.17
CA PRO A 27 -44.82 9.09 24.72
C PRO A 27 -44.65 10.61 24.56
N GLY A 28 -45.79 11.31 24.33
CA GLY A 28 -45.95 12.77 24.56
C GLY A 28 -45.99 13.09 26.05
N LEU A 29 -46.14 14.31 26.56
CA LEU A 29 -46.69 15.58 26.06
C LEU A 29 -46.29 16.69 27.08
N SER A 30 -46.20 17.95 26.61
CA SER A 30 -46.57 19.24 27.29
C SER A 30 -45.68 20.37 26.73
N SER A 31 -46.19 21.29 25.89
CA SER A 31 -46.88 22.57 26.19
C SER A 31 -46.03 23.50 27.06
N ASN A 32 -45.70 24.76 26.74
CA ASN A 32 -46.46 25.81 26.05
C ASN A 32 -45.52 27.02 25.68
N PRO A 33 -45.99 28.14 25.10
CA PRO A 33 -45.31 28.84 23.99
C PRO A 33 -44.83 30.26 24.32
N SER A 34 -44.08 30.86 23.39
CA SER A 34 -44.09 32.32 23.20
C SER A 34 -43.82 32.71 21.75
N SER A 35 -44.70 33.59 21.29
CA SER A 35 -44.95 34.15 19.97
C SER A 35 -43.96 35.23 19.53
N SER A 36 -43.77 35.32 18.20
CA SER A 36 -43.77 36.53 17.35
C SER A 36 -42.88 36.24 16.13
N SER A 37 -43.11 36.56 14.86
CA SER A 37 -44.21 37.10 14.06
C SER A 37 -43.55 37.52 12.72
N LEU A 38 -44.21 37.29 11.58
CA LEU A 38 -43.98 37.96 10.26
C LEU A 38 -42.68 37.56 9.51
N SER A 39 -42.63 37.38 8.19
CA SER A 39 -43.58 37.66 7.10
C SER A 39 -43.32 36.74 5.89
N SER A 40 -44.42 36.38 5.23
CA SER A 40 -44.53 35.63 3.97
C SER A 40 -44.14 36.44 2.72
N SER A 41 -43.53 35.79 1.73
CA SER A 41 -43.92 36.03 0.33
C SER A 41 -43.90 34.72 -0.46
N GLN A 42 -45.09 34.28 -0.85
CA GLN A 42 -45.32 33.18 -1.78
C GLN A 42 -45.45 33.76 -3.19
N SER A 43 -44.80 33.15 -4.17
CA SER A 43 -45.21 33.23 -5.57
C SER A 43 -45.66 31.84 -6.02
N ASN A 44 -46.97 31.67 -6.18
CA ASN A 44 -47.61 30.48 -6.74
C ASN A 44 -47.62 30.58 -8.27
N ARG A 45 -47.06 29.60 -8.97
CA ARG A 45 -47.44 29.29 -10.35
C ARG A 45 -48.17 27.96 -10.37
N ARG A 46 -49.49 28.04 -10.54
CA ARG A 46 -50.40 26.91 -10.81
C ARG A 46 -50.15 26.39 -12.22
N LEU A 47 -49.88 25.09 -12.36
CA LEU A 47 -49.98 24.35 -13.62
C LEU A 47 -51.32 23.61 -13.66
N SER A 48 -52.05 23.75 -14.76
CA SER A 48 -53.40 23.21 -14.95
C SER A 48 -53.40 21.68 -15.17
N PRO A 49 -54.40 20.93 -14.68
CA PRO A 49 -54.44 19.46 -14.74
C PRO A 49 -54.76 18.87 -16.13
N ALA A 50 -54.92 19.68 -17.17
CA ALA A 50 -55.29 19.21 -18.52
C ALA A 50 -54.14 18.71 -19.39
N ARG A 51 -52.87 18.80 -18.93
CA ARG A 51 -51.68 18.34 -19.71
C ARG A 51 -51.07 17.02 -19.23
N VAL A 52 -51.57 16.44 -18.15
CA VAL A 52 -51.05 15.17 -17.58
C VAL A 52 -51.73 13.94 -18.19
N LEU A 53 -52.90 14.09 -18.82
CA LEU A 53 -53.67 12.96 -19.36
C LEU A 53 -53.36 12.59 -20.82
N VAL A 54 -52.61 13.42 -21.57
CA VAL A 54 -52.22 13.10 -22.96
C VAL A 54 -50.86 12.40 -23.03
N LEU A 55 -50.00 12.56 -22.01
CA LEU A 55 -48.69 11.89 -21.93
C LEU A 55 -48.76 10.47 -21.35
N ALA A 56 -49.81 10.13 -20.60
CA ALA A 56 -50.02 8.76 -20.10
C ALA A 56 -50.58 7.80 -21.17
N GLY A 57 -51.27 8.32 -22.20
CA GLY A 57 -51.87 7.51 -23.27
C GLY A 57 -50.85 6.97 -24.30
N PHE A 58 -49.74 7.67 -24.53
CA PHE A 58 -48.71 7.25 -25.49
C PHE A 58 -47.69 6.25 -24.92
N CYS A 59 -47.51 6.18 -23.59
CA CYS A 59 -46.63 5.19 -22.97
C CYS A 59 -47.26 3.79 -22.90
N VAL A 60 -48.59 3.67 -22.79
CA VAL A 60 -49.25 2.35 -22.66
C VAL A 60 -49.41 1.62 -24.00
N LEU A 61 -49.58 2.35 -25.10
CA LEU A 61 -49.64 1.75 -26.45
C LEU A 61 -48.25 1.37 -27.00
N SER A 62 -47.18 2.02 -26.54
CA SER A 62 -45.80 1.67 -26.90
C SER A 62 -45.30 0.41 -26.17
N LEU A 63 -45.77 0.15 -24.95
CA LEU A 63 -45.43 -1.04 -24.15
C LEU A 63 -46.17 -2.32 -24.60
N LEU A 64 -47.31 -2.19 -25.29
CA LEU A 64 -48.06 -3.33 -25.83
C LEU A 64 -47.63 -3.76 -27.25
N ALA A 65 -46.93 -2.89 -27.99
CA ALA A 65 -46.34 -3.24 -29.29
C ALA A 65 -44.96 -3.93 -29.16
N VAL A 66 -44.18 -3.60 -28.13
CA VAL A 66 -42.86 -4.22 -27.88
C VAL A 66 -42.99 -5.60 -27.20
N SER A 67 -44.04 -5.84 -26.43
CA SER A 67 -44.30 -7.14 -25.78
C SER A 67 -44.86 -8.23 -26.70
N LYS A 68 -45.24 -7.89 -27.95
CA LYS A 68 -45.61 -8.88 -28.98
C LYS A 68 -44.48 -9.27 -29.93
N LEU A 69 -43.38 -8.52 -30.00
CA LEU A 69 -42.18 -8.95 -30.73
C LEU A 69 -41.28 -9.89 -29.89
N PHE A 70 -41.35 -9.82 -28.56
CA PHE A 70 -40.55 -10.68 -27.68
C PHE A 70 -41.24 -11.97 -27.23
N ARG A 71 -42.44 -12.29 -27.75
CA ARG A 71 -43.20 -13.49 -27.35
C ARG A 71 -43.32 -14.57 -28.43
N SER A 72 -42.63 -14.39 -29.57
CA SER A 72 -42.62 -15.35 -30.68
C SER A 72 -41.26 -16.02 -30.88
N GLN A 73 -40.34 -15.93 -29.91
CA GLN A 73 -39.00 -16.51 -29.99
C GLN A 73 -38.65 -17.46 -28.83
N ASP A 74 -39.63 -17.86 -28.02
CA ASP A 74 -39.43 -18.72 -26.84
C ASP A 74 -39.94 -20.16 -26.98
N ASN A 75 -40.36 -20.60 -28.18
CA ASN A 75 -40.84 -21.99 -28.39
C ASN A 75 -40.25 -22.68 -29.63
N LEU A 76 -39.11 -22.22 -30.14
CA LEU A 76 -38.46 -22.82 -31.31
C LEU A 76 -36.93 -22.77 -31.21
N LEU A 77 -36.40 -23.22 -30.07
CA LEU A 77 -35.00 -23.60 -29.85
C LEU A 77 -34.93 -24.50 -28.59
N LYS A 78 -35.68 -25.60 -28.65
CA LYS A 78 -35.47 -26.79 -27.82
C LYS A 78 -35.14 -27.93 -28.78
N ASP A 79 -33.96 -27.88 -29.36
CA ASP A 79 -33.25 -29.07 -29.81
C ASP A 79 -31.79 -28.69 -30.10
N GLY A 80 -30.89 -29.32 -29.33
CA GLY A 80 -29.48 -29.54 -29.66
C GLY A 80 -28.61 -28.31 -29.94
N LEU A 81 -28.01 -27.76 -28.89
CA LEU A 81 -26.61 -27.29 -28.88
C LEU A 81 -26.22 -27.07 -27.41
N GLN A 82 -25.47 -28.02 -26.85
CA GLN A 82 -24.71 -27.80 -25.62
C GLN A 82 -23.65 -26.74 -25.93
N GLU A 83 -23.83 -25.52 -25.44
CA GLU A 83 -22.70 -24.63 -25.22
C GLU A 83 -21.88 -25.23 -24.08
N GLU A 84 -20.78 -25.88 -24.46
CA GLU A 84 -19.70 -26.20 -23.54
C GLU A 84 -19.21 -24.90 -22.91
N THR A 85 -19.64 -24.61 -21.67
CA THR A 85 -18.88 -23.72 -20.80
C THR A 85 -17.43 -24.18 -20.80
N PRO A 86 -16.45 -23.35 -21.18
CA PRO A 86 -15.06 -23.76 -21.21
C PRO A 86 -14.70 -24.29 -19.83
N SER A 87 -14.18 -25.51 -19.78
CA SER A 87 -13.89 -26.18 -18.52
C SER A 87 -12.99 -25.27 -17.66
N SER A 88 -13.34 -25.10 -16.38
CA SER A 88 -12.57 -24.29 -15.43
C SER A 88 -11.08 -24.68 -15.39
N SER A 89 -10.77 -25.93 -15.73
CA SER A 89 -9.41 -26.46 -15.84
C SER A 89 -8.57 -25.76 -16.92
N HIS A 90 -9.15 -25.34 -18.05
CA HIS A 90 -8.40 -24.70 -19.14
C HIS A 90 -8.03 -23.25 -18.80
N LYS A 91 -8.90 -22.53 -18.07
CA LYS A 91 -8.61 -21.15 -17.64
C LYS A 91 -7.51 -21.11 -16.57
N GLU A 92 -7.57 -22.01 -15.59
CA GLU A 92 -6.53 -22.12 -14.55
C GLU A 92 -5.15 -22.44 -15.13
N THR A 93 -5.06 -23.28 -16.16
CA THR A 93 -3.77 -23.58 -16.81
C THR A 93 -3.19 -22.40 -17.58
N SER A 94 -4.03 -21.54 -18.14
CA SER A 94 -3.59 -20.34 -18.88
C SER A 94 -3.03 -19.29 -17.93
N ASP A 95 -3.74 -19.02 -16.83
CA ASP A 95 -3.34 -18.02 -15.84
C ASP A 95 -2.03 -18.42 -15.13
N GLU A 96 -1.85 -19.71 -14.84
CA GLU A 96 -0.62 -20.24 -14.25
C GLU A 96 0.58 -20.09 -15.18
N MET A 97 0.42 -20.38 -16.48
CA MET A 97 1.48 -20.23 -17.47
C MET A 97 1.88 -18.76 -17.65
N GLU A 98 0.92 -17.84 -17.71
CA GLU A 98 1.20 -16.41 -17.77
C GLU A 98 1.96 -15.92 -16.53
N ARG A 99 1.56 -16.36 -15.34
CA ARG A 99 2.25 -16.06 -14.09
C ARG A 99 3.69 -16.54 -14.10
N GLN A 100 3.94 -17.77 -14.56
CA GLN A 100 5.29 -18.33 -14.67
C GLN A 100 6.16 -17.53 -15.63
N LEU A 101 5.62 -17.11 -16.78
CA LEU A 101 6.34 -16.26 -17.74
C LEU A 101 6.69 -14.89 -17.15
N ILE A 102 5.76 -14.26 -16.41
CA ILE A 102 6.01 -12.97 -15.73
C ILE A 102 7.12 -13.13 -14.69
N VAL A 103 7.03 -14.16 -13.85
CA VAL A 103 8.05 -14.47 -12.85
C VAL A 103 9.41 -14.71 -13.51
N GLN A 104 9.47 -15.51 -14.57
CA GLN A 104 10.71 -15.76 -15.30
C GLN A 104 11.29 -14.46 -15.90
N GLN A 105 10.46 -13.62 -16.50
CA GLN A 105 10.90 -12.32 -17.02
C GLN A 105 11.46 -11.43 -15.90
N ILE A 106 10.83 -11.39 -14.73
CA ILE A 106 11.34 -10.69 -13.54
C ILE A 106 12.70 -11.27 -13.16
N LEU A 107 12.82 -12.60 -13.12
CA LEU A 107 14.08 -13.26 -12.81
C LEU A 107 15.18 -12.99 -13.84
N GLU A 108 14.86 -12.73 -15.10
CA GLU A 108 15.89 -12.47 -16.12
C GLU A 108 16.30 -10.99 -16.15
N THR A 109 15.38 -10.09 -15.81
CA THR A 109 15.57 -8.63 -16.01
C THR A 109 15.93 -7.86 -14.75
N ARG A 110 15.59 -8.37 -13.55
CA ARG A 110 15.82 -7.66 -12.29
C ARG A 110 17.17 -7.99 -11.68
N THR A 111 17.96 -6.94 -11.51
CA THR A 111 19.23 -6.94 -10.79
C THR A 111 19.28 -5.76 -9.83
N SER A 112 20.00 -5.93 -8.73
CA SER A 112 20.24 -4.85 -7.78
C SER A 112 21.04 -3.71 -8.42
N SER A 113 20.61 -2.50 -8.14
CA SER A 113 21.34 -1.28 -8.36
C SER A 113 22.54 -1.22 -7.41
N PHE A 114 22.40 -1.65 -6.16
CA PHE A 114 23.52 -1.68 -5.22
C PHE A 114 24.60 -2.68 -5.64
N SER A 115 25.87 -2.35 -5.38
CA SER A 115 27.01 -3.22 -5.72
C SER A 115 27.29 -4.22 -4.61
N PHE A 116 27.65 -5.45 -4.96
CA PHE A 116 28.15 -6.44 -3.99
C PHE A 116 29.41 -5.99 -3.26
N GLN A 117 30.25 -5.18 -3.91
CA GLN A 117 31.49 -4.67 -3.31
C GLN A 117 31.20 -3.73 -2.14
N ASP A 118 30.09 -2.99 -2.16
CA ASP A 118 29.73 -2.06 -1.09
C ASP A 118 29.30 -2.79 0.19
N PHE A 119 28.94 -4.08 0.07
CA PHE A 119 28.46 -4.92 1.16
C PHE A 119 29.45 -6.02 1.56
N THR A 120 30.74 -5.88 1.21
CA THR A 120 31.80 -6.65 1.87
C THR A 120 32.13 -6.03 3.23
N ASP A 121 32.85 -6.76 4.08
CA ASP A 121 33.27 -6.24 5.39
C ASP A 121 34.13 -4.98 5.23
N GLU A 122 34.96 -4.91 4.18
CA GLU A 122 35.73 -3.72 3.81
C GLU A 122 34.84 -2.63 3.20
N GLY A 123 33.89 -3.01 2.33
CA GLY A 123 32.98 -2.09 1.66
C GLY A 123 32.12 -1.28 2.64
N LEU A 124 31.61 -1.93 3.69
CA LEU A 124 30.79 -1.30 4.73
C LEU A 124 31.61 -0.39 5.67
N GLN A 125 32.93 -0.52 5.69
CA GLN A 125 33.81 0.35 6.48
C GLN A 125 34.16 1.66 5.74
N LEU A 126 33.89 1.73 4.43
CA LEU A 126 34.15 2.92 3.63
C LEU A 126 33.20 4.06 4.04
N ALA A 127 33.74 5.28 4.16
CA ALA A 127 32.99 6.45 4.63
C ALA A 127 31.72 6.72 3.79
N GLN A 128 31.82 6.58 2.47
CA GLN A 128 30.69 6.76 1.55
C GLN A 128 29.59 5.70 1.72
N ASN A 129 29.90 4.55 2.31
CA ASN A 129 28.99 3.41 2.48
C ASN A 129 28.45 3.27 3.91
N GLN A 130 28.81 4.18 4.83
CA GLN A 130 28.36 4.12 6.23
C GLN A 130 26.84 4.10 6.41
N HIS A 131 26.11 4.63 5.43
CA HIS A 131 24.65 4.65 5.41
C HIS A 131 24.03 3.31 4.98
N LEU A 132 24.81 2.39 4.40
CA LEU A 132 24.32 1.10 3.92
C LEU A 132 24.20 0.11 5.09
N LEU A 133 23.08 -0.61 5.14
CA LEU A 133 22.70 -1.45 6.27
C LEU A 133 22.43 -2.89 5.80
N PRO A 134 23.33 -3.84 6.10
CA PRO A 134 23.06 -5.24 5.78
C PRO A 134 21.88 -5.76 6.59
N ALA A 135 21.12 -6.68 5.98
CA ALA A 135 19.90 -7.25 6.54
C ALA A 135 19.90 -8.78 6.48
N THR A 136 19.12 -9.37 7.38
CA THR A 136 18.75 -10.78 7.35
C THR A 136 17.35 -10.93 6.74
N ALA A 137 17.20 -11.65 5.64
CA ALA A 137 15.89 -12.06 5.15
C ALA A 137 15.33 -13.20 6.00
N ILE A 138 14.08 -13.08 6.43
CA ILE A 138 13.33 -14.09 7.16
C ILE A 138 12.18 -14.55 6.27
N LEU A 139 12.22 -15.82 5.89
CA LEU A 139 11.23 -16.44 5.03
C LEU A 139 10.48 -17.51 5.80
N LEU A 140 9.15 -17.44 5.79
CA LEU A 140 8.29 -18.45 6.37
C LEU A 140 7.85 -19.42 5.27
N GLY A 141 8.13 -20.71 5.45
CA GLY A 141 7.69 -21.76 4.55
C GLY A 141 6.56 -22.58 5.14
N TRP A 142 5.42 -22.69 4.44
CA TRP A 142 4.35 -23.63 4.80
C TRP A 142 3.68 -24.19 3.53
N LYS A 143 3.97 -25.47 3.22
CA LYS A 143 3.42 -26.24 2.09
C LYS A 143 3.78 -25.73 0.67
N ARG A 144 4.25 -24.49 0.47
CA ARG A 144 4.55 -23.89 -0.84
C ARG A 144 6.06 -23.76 -1.12
N ILE A 145 6.74 -24.90 -1.16
CA ILE A 145 8.22 -24.93 -1.29
C ILE A 145 8.71 -24.26 -2.57
N GLN A 146 7.95 -24.36 -3.68
CA GLN A 146 8.37 -23.76 -4.95
C GLN A 146 8.38 -22.23 -4.90
N GLY A 147 7.36 -21.61 -4.27
CA GLY A 147 7.35 -20.17 -4.03
C GLY A 147 8.52 -19.75 -3.16
N LEU A 148 8.81 -20.51 -2.10
CA LEU A 148 9.95 -20.27 -1.23
C LEU A 148 11.31 -20.38 -1.97
N LYS A 149 11.52 -21.40 -2.80
CA LYS A 149 12.74 -21.56 -3.61
C LYS A 149 12.94 -20.39 -4.57
N LEU A 150 11.85 -19.96 -5.21
CA LEU A 150 11.84 -18.80 -6.11
C LEU A 150 12.21 -17.51 -5.38
N ILE A 151 11.67 -17.29 -4.18
CA ILE A 151 12.00 -16.10 -3.39
C ILE A 151 13.49 -16.12 -3.01
N VAL A 152 14.03 -17.26 -2.61
CA VAL A 152 15.46 -17.38 -2.29
C VAL A 152 16.34 -17.07 -3.51
N SER A 153 16.03 -17.64 -4.68
CA SER A 153 16.80 -17.38 -5.91
C SER A 153 16.68 -15.93 -6.40
N TYR A 154 15.61 -15.24 -6.04
CA TYR A 154 15.45 -13.81 -6.28
C TYR A 154 16.26 -12.96 -5.29
N LEU A 155 16.18 -13.26 -3.99
CA LEU A 155 16.82 -12.46 -2.95
C LEU A 155 18.36 -12.49 -2.99
N VAL A 156 18.98 -13.57 -3.47
CA VAL A 156 20.46 -13.65 -3.58
C VAL A 156 21.08 -12.59 -4.51
N ARG A 157 20.27 -11.92 -5.33
CA ARG A 157 20.72 -10.89 -6.28
C ARG A 157 20.88 -9.52 -5.64
N TYR A 158 20.49 -9.39 -4.39
CA TYR A 158 20.46 -8.14 -3.66
C TYR A 158 21.54 -8.14 -2.57
N PRO A 159 22.61 -7.33 -2.71
CA PRO A 159 23.82 -7.46 -1.91
C PRO A 159 23.62 -7.07 -0.43
N TYR A 160 22.57 -6.30 -0.12
CA TYR A 160 22.20 -5.98 1.25
C TYR A 160 21.55 -7.15 1.99
N ILE A 161 21.08 -8.19 1.30
CA ILE A 161 20.65 -9.44 1.94
C ILE A 161 21.90 -10.29 2.17
N LYS A 162 22.37 -10.33 3.42
CA LYS A 162 23.62 -11.02 3.79
C LYS A 162 23.39 -12.35 4.50
N GLN A 163 22.18 -12.58 4.98
CA GLN A 163 21.75 -13.82 5.61
C GLN A 163 20.29 -14.10 5.20
N ILE A 164 19.96 -15.35 4.96
CA ILE A 164 18.59 -15.81 4.74
C ILE A 164 18.30 -16.87 5.80
N ILE A 165 17.28 -16.64 6.62
CA ILE A 165 16.75 -17.60 7.57
C ILE A 165 15.41 -18.09 7.04
N ILE A 166 15.33 -19.38 6.79
CA ILE A 166 14.11 -20.07 6.39
C ILE A 166 13.55 -20.80 7.59
N TRP A 167 12.34 -20.41 8.00
CA TRP A 167 11.59 -21.12 9.01
C TRP A 167 10.54 -22.01 8.35
N ASN A 168 10.79 -23.32 8.35
CA ASN A 168 9.87 -24.30 7.81
C ASN A 168 8.85 -24.72 8.87
N ASN A 169 7.61 -24.24 8.72
CA ASN A 169 6.47 -24.58 9.56
C ASN A 169 5.80 -25.91 9.18
N ASN A 170 6.28 -26.59 8.13
CA ASN A 170 5.77 -27.90 7.74
C ASN A 170 6.51 -29.03 8.50
N LYS A 171 5.86 -29.63 9.51
CA LYS A 171 6.42 -30.77 10.25
C LYS A 171 6.53 -32.06 9.43
N GLU A 172 5.79 -32.17 8.33
CA GLU A 172 5.72 -33.38 7.49
C GLU A 172 6.87 -33.45 6.48
N LEU A 173 7.52 -32.32 6.20
CA LEU A 173 8.64 -32.22 5.30
C LEU A 173 9.81 -31.54 5.99
N LYS A 174 10.99 -32.14 5.94
CA LYS A 174 12.22 -31.47 6.37
C LYS A 174 12.92 -30.84 5.17
N LEU A 175 13.26 -29.58 5.30
CA LEU A 175 14.07 -28.83 4.35
C LEU A 175 15.53 -28.78 4.84
N SER A 176 16.44 -28.65 3.88
CA SER A 176 17.88 -28.52 4.05
C SER A 176 18.38 -27.38 3.18
N ARG A 177 19.64 -26.97 3.37
CA ARG A 177 20.28 -25.98 2.50
C ARG A 177 20.34 -26.44 1.03
N LEU A 178 20.45 -27.75 0.80
CA LEU A 178 20.56 -28.34 -0.53
C LEU A 178 19.26 -28.23 -1.34
N ASP A 179 18.13 -27.96 -0.69
CA ASP A 179 16.85 -27.75 -1.36
C ASP A 179 16.79 -26.40 -2.10
N PHE A 180 17.72 -25.49 -1.80
CA PHE A 180 17.79 -24.15 -2.36
C PHE A 180 19.02 -24.04 -3.26
N GLU A 181 18.79 -24.12 -4.57
CA GLU A 181 19.82 -23.89 -5.57
C GLU A 181 20.16 -22.40 -5.59
N LEU A 182 21.37 -22.08 -5.12
CA LEU A 182 21.89 -20.71 -5.16
C LEU A 182 22.82 -20.59 -6.35
N ASP A 183 22.50 -19.69 -7.27
CA ASP A 183 23.32 -19.43 -8.45
C ASP A 183 24.57 -18.62 -8.04
N PRO A 184 25.77 -19.22 -8.11
CA PRO A 184 27.01 -18.59 -7.66
C PRO A 184 27.46 -17.43 -8.56
N THR A 185 26.79 -17.21 -9.70
CA THR A 185 27.10 -16.07 -10.58
C THR A 185 26.69 -14.72 -9.97
N PHE A 186 25.78 -14.72 -8.98
CA PHE A 186 25.25 -13.50 -8.33
C PHE A 186 26.15 -12.96 -7.20
N GLY A 187 27.46 -12.92 -7.38
CA GLY A 187 28.39 -12.38 -6.37
C GLY A 187 28.47 -13.24 -5.09
N PRO A 188 28.98 -12.70 -3.97
CA PRO A 188 29.03 -13.42 -2.70
C PRO A 188 27.63 -13.81 -2.21
N LEU A 189 27.38 -15.12 -2.14
CA LEU A 189 26.10 -15.66 -1.70
C LEU A 189 25.82 -15.36 -0.22
N PRO A 190 24.56 -15.10 0.16
CA PRO A 190 24.19 -14.91 1.56
C PRO A 190 24.32 -16.20 2.37
N GLU A 191 24.51 -16.05 3.67
CA GLU A 191 24.46 -17.19 4.58
C GLU A 191 23.04 -17.76 4.68
N LEU A 192 22.82 -18.99 4.23
CA LEU A 192 21.53 -19.66 4.30
C LEU A 192 21.39 -20.50 5.58
N GLN A 193 20.33 -20.29 6.35
CA GLN A 193 19.98 -21.12 7.51
C GLN A 193 18.56 -21.66 7.34
N VAL A 194 18.36 -22.94 7.66
CA VAL A 194 17.05 -23.59 7.54
C VAL A 194 16.69 -24.21 8.89
N TYR A 195 15.58 -23.77 9.47
CA TYR A 195 15.03 -24.27 10.72
C TYR A 195 13.77 -25.07 10.43
N ASN A 196 13.79 -26.36 10.78
CA ASN A 196 12.61 -27.23 10.68
C ASN A 196 11.89 -27.28 12.01
N ALA A 197 10.70 -26.68 12.08
CA ALA A 197 9.94 -26.64 13.31
C ALA A 197 9.27 -27.98 13.60
N ALA A 198 9.20 -28.35 14.87
CA ALA A 198 8.46 -29.54 15.32
C ALA A 198 6.93 -29.36 15.22
N GLU A 199 6.47 -28.10 15.20
CA GLU A 199 5.09 -27.69 15.05
C GLU A 199 4.99 -26.40 14.23
N ASN A 200 3.79 -26.07 13.75
CA ASN A 200 3.55 -24.83 13.03
C ASN A 200 3.47 -23.66 14.02
N LEU A 201 4.49 -22.81 14.04
CA LEU A 201 4.50 -21.59 14.87
C LEU A 201 3.81 -20.40 14.20
N HIS A 202 3.30 -20.59 12.97
CA HIS A 202 2.67 -19.55 12.16
C HIS A 202 3.56 -18.29 12.09
N ASP A 203 2.97 -17.09 12.14
CA ASP A 203 3.68 -15.82 11.97
C ASP A 203 4.70 -15.54 13.09
N PHE A 204 4.53 -16.12 14.28
CA PHE A 204 5.45 -15.94 15.40
C PHE A 204 6.90 -16.28 15.04
N ALA A 205 7.07 -17.26 14.15
CA ALA A 205 8.36 -17.67 13.64
C ALA A 205 9.16 -16.51 13.04
N LYS A 206 8.51 -15.58 12.31
CA LYS A 206 9.18 -14.44 11.66
C LYS A 206 9.92 -13.59 12.69
N TYR A 207 9.24 -13.24 13.77
CA TYR A 207 9.75 -12.38 14.83
C TYR A 207 10.78 -13.09 15.69
N MET A 208 10.56 -14.37 15.99
CA MET A 208 11.56 -15.16 16.71
C MET A 208 12.86 -15.27 15.91
N SER A 209 12.78 -15.61 14.61
CA SER A 209 13.95 -15.67 13.74
C SER A 209 14.63 -14.31 13.58
N CYS A 210 13.85 -13.23 13.44
CA CYS A 210 14.41 -11.88 13.39
C CYS A 210 15.17 -11.54 14.69
N SER A 211 14.59 -11.82 15.85
CA SER A 211 15.23 -11.54 17.15
C SER A 211 16.61 -12.19 17.33
N LEU A 212 16.83 -13.31 16.63
CA LEU A 212 18.06 -14.10 16.62
C LEU A 212 18.94 -13.84 15.39
N ALA A 213 18.51 -12.97 14.48
CA ALA A 213 19.21 -12.67 13.24
C ALA A 213 20.61 -12.10 13.51
N LYS A 214 21.56 -12.37 12.61
CA LYS A 214 22.93 -11.87 12.72
C LYS A 214 23.00 -10.35 12.60
N TYR A 215 22.25 -9.79 11.66
CA TYR A 215 22.25 -8.36 11.35
C TYR A 215 21.21 -7.60 12.18
N LYS A 216 21.38 -6.27 12.27
CA LYS A 216 20.52 -5.39 13.07
C LYS A 216 19.14 -5.16 12.47
N HIS A 217 18.95 -5.53 11.21
CA HIS A 217 17.70 -5.31 10.48
C HIS A 217 17.27 -6.60 9.80
N CYS A 218 15.97 -6.79 9.71
CA CYS A 218 15.35 -7.95 9.08
C CYS A 218 14.54 -7.51 7.87
N TYR A 219 14.48 -8.38 6.87
CA TYR A 219 13.54 -8.31 5.76
C TYR A 219 12.55 -9.47 5.86
N PHE A 220 11.24 -9.23 5.90
CA PHE A 220 10.22 -10.29 5.92
C PHE A 220 9.55 -10.46 4.57
N GLN A 221 9.31 -11.70 4.18
CA GLN A 221 8.48 -12.06 3.03
C GLN A 221 7.85 -13.45 3.20
N ASP A 222 6.59 -13.56 2.83
CA ASP A 222 5.81 -14.80 2.82
C ASP A 222 6.00 -15.57 1.51
N ASP A 223 5.66 -16.85 1.53
CA ASP A 223 5.88 -17.78 0.41
C ASP A 223 4.88 -17.65 -0.74
N ASP A 224 3.94 -16.70 -0.67
CA ASP A 224 2.89 -16.46 -1.66
C ASP A 224 2.97 -15.11 -2.38
N TRP A 225 3.95 -14.26 -2.06
CA TRP A 225 4.18 -13.02 -2.80
C TRP A 225 5.63 -12.87 -3.19
N LEU A 226 5.88 -12.38 -4.40
CA LEU A 226 7.18 -11.91 -4.83
C LEU A 226 7.18 -10.38 -4.87
N ASN A 227 7.94 -9.78 -3.94
CA ASN A 227 8.20 -8.35 -3.95
C ASN A 227 9.23 -8.00 -5.03
N THR A 228 8.78 -7.37 -6.11
CA THR A 228 9.64 -7.00 -7.25
C THR A 228 10.36 -5.66 -7.09
N HIS A 229 10.14 -4.97 -5.97
CA HIS A 229 10.60 -3.60 -5.72
C HIS A 229 11.56 -3.53 -4.52
N MET A 230 12.57 -4.40 -4.53
CA MET A 230 13.50 -4.58 -3.42
C MET A 230 14.39 -3.36 -3.22
N ASP A 231 14.95 -2.80 -4.31
CA ASP A 231 15.86 -1.66 -4.22
C ASP A 231 15.16 -0.38 -3.81
N ALA A 232 13.95 -0.15 -4.33
CA ALA A 232 13.12 0.98 -3.93
C ALA A 232 12.74 0.87 -2.45
N LEU A 233 12.27 -0.30 -2.01
CA LEU A 233 11.90 -0.51 -0.61
C LEU A 233 13.12 -0.35 0.32
N TYR A 234 14.27 -0.92 -0.05
CA TYR A 234 15.51 -0.77 0.71
C TYR A 234 15.98 0.69 0.74
N THR A 235 15.91 1.41 -0.38
CA THR A 235 16.21 2.85 -0.46
C THR A 235 15.32 3.67 0.46
N ASN A 236 14.02 3.34 0.55
CA ASN A 236 13.13 4.01 1.50
C ASN A 236 13.51 3.69 2.95
N PHE A 237 13.79 2.42 3.24
CA PHE A 237 14.24 1.95 4.56
C PHE A 237 15.50 2.67 5.06
N LEU A 238 16.48 2.90 4.19
CA LEU A 238 17.71 3.61 4.57
C LEU A 238 17.48 5.04 5.06
N THR A 239 16.35 5.67 4.72
CA THR A 239 16.05 7.03 5.18
C THR A 239 15.63 7.10 6.64
N SER A 240 15.08 6.01 7.17
CA SER A 240 14.64 5.92 8.56
C SER A 240 14.67 4.48 9.07
N PRO A 241 15.86 3.90 9.27
CA PRO A 241 16.01 2.47 9.54
C PRO A 241 15.35 2.01 10.85
N SER A 242 15.02 2.95 11.74
CA SER A 242 14.26 2.68 12.96
C SER A 242 12.79 2.37 12.69
N LEU A 243 12.19 2.84 11.59
CA LEU A 243 10.78 2.59 11.26
C LEU A 243 10.57 1.20 10.65
N ILE A 244 9.30 0.77 10.64
CA ILE A 244 8.86 -0.37 9.83
C ILE A 244 8.54 0.15 8.42
N HIS A 245 9.20 -0.39 7.39
CA HIS A 245 8.93 -0.06 5.99
C HIS A 245 8.30 -1.25 5.30
N THR A 246 7.19 -1.07 4.58
CA THR A 246 6.47 -2.18 3.94
C THR A 246 6.08 -1.85 2.52
N ASN A 247 5.96 -2.87 1.67
CA ASN A 247 5.25 -2.81 0.40
C ASN A 247 3.85 -3.40 0.56
N THR A 248 2.85 -2.80 -0.05
CA THR A 248 1.48 -3.30 -0.04
C THR A 248 0.74 -2.98 -1.34
N LEU A 249 -0.38 -3.68 -1.58
CA LEU A 249 -1.24 -3.45 -2.74
C LEU A 249 -2.12 -2.20 -2.52
N PRO A 250 -2.51 -1.48 -3.58
CA PRO A 250 -3.31 -0.26 -3.47
C PRO A 250 -4.57 -0.39 -2.59
N LEU A 251 -5.40 -1.40 -2.84
CA LEU A 251 -6.65 -1.59 -2.08
C LEU A 251 -6.40 -2.01 -0.63
N ILE A 252 -5.33 -2.76 -0.38
CA ILE A 252 -4.96 -3.19 0.97
C ILE A 252 -4.42 -2.00 1.78
N GLN A 253 -3.71 -1.08 1.14
CA GLN A 253 -3.29 0.17 1.77
C GLN A 253 -4.48 0.98 2.32
N MET A 254 -5.62 1.02 1.62
CA MET A 254 -6.80 1.71 2.14
C MET A 254 -7.25 1.13 3.48
N GLU A 255 -7.28 -0.21 3.58
CA GLU A 255 -7.62 -0.88 4.82
C GLU A 255 -6.56 -0.62 5.90
N HIS A 256 -5.28 -0.61 5.55
CA HIS A 256 -4.23 -0.21 6.50
C HIS A 256 -4.43 1.23 7.03
N ARG A 257 -4.79 2.18 6.15
CA ARG A 257 -5.03 3.58 6.52
C ARG A 257 -6.25 3.75 7.41
N ARG A 258 -7.29 2.93 7.24
CA ARG A 258 -8.45 2.87 8.16
C ARG A 258 -8.09 2.43 9.57
N TRP A 259 -6.99 1.71 9.71
CA TRP A 259 -6.48 1.19 10.97
C TRP A 259 -5.19 1.87 11.40
N THR A 260 -5.17 3.19 11.21
CA THR A 260 -4.12 4.09 11.69
C THR A 260 -4.77 5.11 12.63
N PHE A 261 -4.28 5.18 13.87
CA PHE A 261 -4.94 5.86 14.97
C PHE A 261 -3.97 6.64 15.85
N THR A 262 -4.50 7.66 16.50
CA THR A 262 -3.81 8.33 17.61
C THR A 262 -4.60 8.31 18.92
N ASN A 263 -3.90 8.54 20.02
CA ASN A 263 -4.48 9.06 21.25
C ASN A 263 -3.42 9.93 21.95
N GLU A 264 -3.62 11.25 21.96
CA GLU A 264 -2.64 12.19 22.52
C GLU A 264 -2.52 12.09 24.04
N ASP A 265 -3.59 11.72 24.76
CA ASP A 265 -3.59 11.58 26.21
C ASP A 265 -2.63 10.47 26.70
N TYR A 266 -2.39 9.46 25.85
CA TYR A 266 -1.54 8.30 26.16
C TYR A 266 -0.32 8.16 25.25
N ASN A 267 -0.08 9.14 24.38
CA ASN A 267 0.94 9.10 23.33
C ASN A 267 0.87 7.80 22.50
N MET A 268 -0.35 7.47 22.06
CA MET A 268 -0.59 6.34 21.17
C MET A 268 -0.43 6.77 19.72
N HIS A 269 0.41 6.04 18.99
CA HIS A 269 0.72 6.26 17.57
C HIS A 269 0.67 4.90 16.85
N ALA A 270 -0.52 4.38 16.56
CA ALA A 270 -0.65 3.00 16.10
C ALA A 270 -1.08 2.93 14.64
N GLY A 271 -0.44 2.10 13.83
CA GLY A 271 -0.86 1.85 12.46
C GLY A 271 -0.69 0.41 12.03
N PHE A 272 -1.68 -0.14 11.35
CA PHE A 272 -1.61 -1.47 10.80
C PHE A 272 -0.83 -1.52 9.49
N SER A 273 0.01 -2.54 9.32
CA SER A 273 0.58 -2.96 8.04
C SER A 273 0.71 -4.47 8.00
N TRP A 274 0.34 -5.06 6.87
CA TRP A 274 0.76 -6.41 6.48
C TRP A 274 2.28 -6.48 6.32
N MET A 275 2.91 -7.51 6.89
CA MET A 275 4.38 -7.65 6.93
C MET A 275 4.92 -8.62 5.86
N GLY A 276 4.09 -9.57 5.43
CA GLY A 276 4.46 -10.68 4.54
C GLY A 276 4.74 -10.31 3.08
N THR A 277 4.38 -9.11 2.65
CA THR A 277 4.50 -8.67 1.24
C THR A 277 5.83 -7.99 0.90
N GLY A 278 6.82 -8.13 1.78
CA GLY A 278 8.08 -7.39 1.73
C GLY A 278 8.08 -6.27 2.76
N SER A 279 8.86 -6.44 3.83
CA SER A 279 9.01 -5.41 4.85
C SER A 279 10.39 -5.39 5.47
N TYR A 280 10.91 -4.19 5.76
CA TYR A 280 12.10 -3.99 6.58
C TYR A 280 11.74 -3.48 7.97
N LEU A 281 12.46 -3.96 8.97
CA LEU A 281 12.33 -3.50 10.34
C LEU A 281 13.62 -3.69 11.14
N PRO A 282 13.85 -2.91 12.22
CA PRO A 282 14.89 -3.21 13.18
C PRO A 282 14.63 -4.54 13.89
N ARG A 283 15.71 -5.31 14.08
CA ARG A 283 15.72 -6.50 14.94
C ARG A 283 15.25 -6.19 16.35
N GLU A 284 15.57 -5.00 16.86
CA GLU A 284 15.18 -4.55 18.19
C GLU A 284 13.65 -4.56 18.37
N LYS A 285 12.85 -4.20 17.35
CA LYS A 285 11.38 -4.25 17.48
C LYS A 285 10.87 -5.68 17.64
N ALA A 286 11.49 -6.65 16.97
CA ALA A 286 11.19 -8.07 17.16
C ALA A 286 11.62 -8.58 18.55
N GLN A 287 12.79 -8.14 19.04
CA GLN A 287 13.26 -8.46 20.40
C GLN A 287 12.31 -7.89 21.47
N ARG A 288 11.90 -6.63 21.32
CA ARG A 288 10.96 -5.96 22.22
C ARG A 288 9.60 -6.66 22.26
N LEU A 289 9.09 -7.15 21.13
CA LEU A 289 7.88 -7.98 21.11
C LEU A 289 8.02 -9.22 22.01
N LEU A 290 9.19 -9.88 21.99
CA LEU A 290 9.44 -11.05 22.83
C LEU A 290 9.58 -10.70 24.32
N GLU A 291 10.14 -9.53 24.64
CA GLU A 291 10.23 -9.03 26.01
C GLU A 291 8.85 -8.64 26.56
N GLN A 292 8.04 -7.98 25.74
CA GLN A 292 6.66 -7.62 26.03
C GLN A 292 5.79 -8.87 26.31
N ARG A 293 6.07 -10.02 25.69
CA ARG A 293 5.40 -11.29 26.00
C ARG A 293 5.49 -11.67 27.47
N GLY A 294 6.60 -11.35 28.14
CA GLY A 294 6.81 -11.67 29.56
C GLY A 294 5.97 -10.80 30.51
N ASN A 295 5.59 -9.59 30.06
CA ASN A 295 5.03 -8.54 30.92
C ASN A 295 3.63 -8.06 30.52
N THR A 296 3.05 -8.59 29.44
CA THR A 296 1.77 -8.10 28.87
C THR A 296 0.70 -9.19 28.85
N THR A 297 -0.56 -8.79 28.66
CA THR A 297 -1.74 -9.67 28.62
C THR A 297 -1.92 -10.38 27.26
N LEU A 298 -0.90 -10.37 26.39
CA LEU A 298 -0.99 -11.00 25.07
C LEU A 298 -0.92 -12.53 25.22
N ALA A 299 -2.08 -13.18 25.10
CA ALA A 299 -2.20 -14.63 25.23
C ALA A 299 -1.43 -15.39 24.13
N LYS A 300 -1.06 -16.65 24.42
CA LYS A 300 -0.17 -17.47 23.56
C LYS A 300 -0.74 -17.73 22.16
N ASP A 301 -2.06 -17.84 22.05
CA ASP A 301 -2.80 -18.05 20.80
C ASP A 301 -2.65 -16.87 19.83
N ARG A 302 -2.60 -15.63 20.35
CA ARG A 302 -2.42 -14.42 19.53
C ARG A 302 -1.09 -14.36 18.83
N PHE A 303 -0.05 -14.96 19.41
CA PHE A 303 1.25 -15.02 18.76
C PHE A 303 1.19 -15.80 17.43
N LYS A 304 0.23 -16.72 17.25
CA LYS A 304 0.06 -17.42 15.97
C LYS A 304 -0.39 -16.50 14.84
N VAL A 305 -1.07 -15.40 15.16
CA VAL A 305 -1.59 -14.41 14.20
C VAL A 305 -0.92 -13.06 14.39
N ILE A 306 0.33 -13.06 14.88
CA ILE A 306 1.00 -11.86 15.35
C ILE A 306 1.22 -10.82 14.25
N ASP A 307 1.22 -11.20 12.97
CA ASP A 307 1.26 -10.23 11.86
C ASP A 307 0.06 -9.27 11.87
N MET A 308 -1.08 -9.70 12.42
CA MET A 308 -2.28 -8.86 12.60
C MET A 308 -2.17 -7.89 13.79
N TYR A 309 -1.17 -8.07 14.66
CA TYR A 309 -0.97 -7.28 15.87
C TYR A 309 0.27 -6.40 15.78
N PHE A 310 1.36 -6.92 15.23
CA PHE A 310 2.72 -6.42 15.49
C PHE A 310 2.88 -4.93 15.18
N SER A 311 2.46 -4.50 14.00
CA SER A 311 2.61 -3.10 13.56
C SER A 311 1.85 -2.14 14.48
N ILE A 312 0.58 -2.45 14.79
CA ILE A 312 -0.21 -1.72 15.80
C ILE A 312 0.51 -1.73 17.15
N TRP A 313 0.93 -2.91 17.62
CA TRP A 313 1.52 -3.15 18.92
C TRP A 313 2.87 -2.44 19.14
N THR A 314 3.56 -2.05 18.07
CA THR A 314 4.81 -1.29 18.19
C THR A 314 4.62 0.14 18.70
N ASN A 315 3.37 0.63 18.76
CA ASN A 315 3.04 2.02 19.05
C ASN A 315 3.79 3.00 18.14
N GLN A 316 3.96 2.62 16.87
CA GLN A 316 4.54 3.47 15.84
C GLN A 316 3.75 3.35 14.53
N TYR A 317 3.80 4.41 13.72
CA TYR A 317 3.24 4.37 12.37
C TYR A 317 4.20 3.69 11.39
N PRO A 318 3.78 2.67 10.62
CA PRO A 318 4.59 2.11 9.54
C PRO A 318 4.74 3.08 8.37
N TYR A 319 5.85 2.99 7.63
CA TYR A 319 6.09 3.73 6.39
C TYR A 319 5.81 2.82 5.18
N GLN A 320 4.56 2.89 4.70
CA GLN A 320 4.06 2.01 3.66
C GLN A 320 4.25 2.59 2.27
N LEU A 321 4.74 1.74 1.38
CA LEU A 321 4.82 1.95 -0.05
C LEU A 321 3.73 1.13 -0.74
N VAL A 322 3.19 1.68 -1.82
CA VAL A 322 2.13 1.06 -2.62
C VAL A 322 2.70 0.60 -3.94
N ASN A 323 2.49 -0.66 -4.30
CA ASN A 323 2.86 -1.18 -5.61
C ASN A 323 2.06 -2.44 -5.94
N TYR A 324 2.08 -2.83 -7.21
CA TYR A 324 1.64 -4.17 -7.59
C TYR A 324 2.73 -5.19 -7.23
N LEU A 325 2.30 -6.26 -6.58
CA LEU A 325 3.15 -7.39 -6.19
C LEU A 325 2.87 -8.55 -7.13
N THR A 326 3.85 -9.41 -7.36
CA THR A 326 3.64 -10.59 -8.18
C THR A 326 3.12 -11.72 -7.29
N PRO A 327 1.86 -12.15 -7.43
CA PRO A 327 1.34 -13.27 -6.65
C PRO A 327 2.09 -14.54 -7.05
N LEU A 328 2.41 -15.38 -6.07
CA LEU A 328 2.87 -16.75 -6.28
C LEU A 328 1.72 -17.72 -5.99
N ASP A 329 2.03 -18.99 -5.76
CA ASP A 329 1.01 -19.99 -5.41
C ASP A 329 0.27 -19.60 -4.13
N GLN A 330 -1.03 -19.27 -4.26
CA GLN A 330 -1.89 -18.92 -3.14
C GLN A 330 -2.54 -20.14 -2.49
N LYS A 331 -2.42 -21.35 -3.04
CA LYS A 331 -3.05 -22.57 -2.48
C LYS A 331 -2.56 -22.84 -1.08
N ASN A 332 -3.41 -23.40 -0.22
CA ASN A 332 -3.11 -23.65 1.20
C ASN A 332 -2.74 -22.38 2.00
N GLY A 333 -3.10 -21.20 1.51
CA GLY A 333 -2.98 -19.98 2.30
C GLY A 333 -3.88 -20.02 3.52
N TRP A 334 -3.67 -19.06 4.40
CA TRP A 334 -4.60 -18.82 5.50
C TRP A 334 -6.05 -18.62 5.00
N SER A 335 -6.20 -18.20 3.74
CA SER A 335 -7.44 -18.04 2.96
C SER A 335 -8.07 -19.33 2.40
N ALA A 336 -7.40 -20.48 2.49
CA ALA A 336 -7.81 -21.71 1.79
C ALA A 336 -8.62 -22.68 2.67
N ASP A 337 -8.55 -22.56 4.00
CA ASP A 337 -9.17 -23.51 4.94
C ASP A 337 -10.58 -23.04 5.36
N GLY A 338 -11.55 -23.07 4.44
CA GLY A 338 -12.99 -23.13 4.75
C GLY A 338 -13.63 -21.98 5.56
N VAL A 339 -12.92 -20.88 5.83
CA VAL A 339 -13.47 -19.70 6.50
C VAL A 339 -14.06 -18.77 5.44
N ASN A 340 -15.38 -18.64 5.39
CA ASN A 340 -16.04 -17.82 4.36
C ASN A 340 -15.74 -16.30 4.45
N ASP A 341 -15.10 -15.82 5.53
CA ASP A 341 -14.78 -14.41 5.74
C ASP A 341 -13.45 -14.22 6.52
N HIS A 342 -12.33 -14.33 5.80
CA HIS A 342 -10.98 -14.15 6.35
C HIS A 342 -10.73 -12.73 6.85
N TRP A 343 -11.29 -11.73 6.17
CA TRP A 343 -11.14 -10.32 6.55
C TRP A 343 -11.78 -10.02 7.89
N SER A 344 -12.92 -10.64 8.21
CA SER A 344 -13.48 -10.53 9.56
C SER A 344 -12.52 -10.99 10.64
N VAL A 345 -11.69 -12.02 10.39
CA VAL A 345 -10.72 -12.48 11.37
C VAL A 345 -9.56 -11.50 11.49
N VAL A 346 -9.07 -10.98 10.36
CA VAL A 346 -8.02 -9.96 10.33
C VAL A 346 -8.45 -8.73 11.12
N PHE A 347 -9.61 -8.16 10.79
CA PHE A 347 -10.12 -6.96 11.46
C PHE A 347 -10.43 -7.18 12.94
N ARG A 348 -10.94 -8.36 13.33
CA ARG A 348 -11.13 -8.68 14.76
C ARG A 348 -9.81 -8.68 15.53
N ASN A 349 -8.75 -9.23 14.94
CA ASN A 349 -7.43 -9.22 15.57
C ASN A 349 -6.81 -7.82 15.61
N MET A 350 -7.04 -6.99 14.59
CA MET A 350 -6.58 -5.60 14.58
C MET A 350 -7.30 -4.76 15.65
N LEU A 351 -8.61 -4.98 15.86
CA LEU A 351 -9.35 -4.37 16.96
C LEU A 351 -8.83 -4.81 18.32
N ASP A 352 -8.65 -6.11 18.53
CA ASP A 352 -8.09 -6.64 19.78
C ASP A 352 -6.67 -6.13 20.02
N ALA A 353 -5.85 -5.96 18.97
CA ALA A 353 -4.52 -5.35 19.08
C ALA A 353 -4.58 -3.90 19.55
N ALA A 354 -5.47 -3.09 18.97
CA ALA A 354 -5.64 -1.68 19.31
C ALA A 354 -6.15 -1.51 20.75
N ASP A 355 -7.17 -2.28 21.14
CA ASP A 355 -7.74 -2.26 22.50
C ASP A 355 -6.71 -2.66 23.57
N ARG A 356 -5.88 -3.66 23.27
CA ARG A 356 -4.82 -4.07 24.18
C ARG A 356 -3.71 -3.07 24.30
N LEU A 357 -3.32 -2.45 23.18
CA LEU A 357 -2.30 -1.42 23.21
C LEU A 357 -2.82 -0.27 24.08
N TYR A 358 -4.02 0.21 23.80
CA TYR A 358 -4.68 1.23 24.60
C TYR A 358 -4.71 0.87 26.09
N SER A 359 -5.17 -0.33 26.44
CA SER A 359 -5.22 -0.81 27.83
C SER A 359 -3.83 -0.86 28.49
N ALA A 360 -2.79 -1.27 27.75
CA ALA A 360 -1.43 -1.35 28.25
C ALA A 360 -0.80 0.05 28.47
N LEU A 361 -1.10 0.99 27.57
CA LEU A 361 -0.69 2.38 27.67
C LEU A 361 -1.41 3.10 28.84
N LEU A 362 -2.70 2.80 29.04
CA LEU A 362 -3.51 3.33 30.15
C LEU A 362 -3.03 2.82 31.52
N ALA A 363 -2.71 1.52 31.62
CA ALA A 363 -2.22 0.92 32.86
C ALA A 363 -0.84 1.46 33.27
N ASN A 364 -0.04 1.95 32.30
CA ASN A 364 1.28 2.53 32.52
C ASN A 364 1.27 4.00 32.09
N PHE A 365 0.47 4.81 32.78
CA PHE A 365 0.33 6.24 32.46
C PHE A 365 1.64 7.02 32.67
N GLU A 366 2.40 6.70 33.70
CA GLU A 366 3.71 7.31 33.94
C GLU A 366 4.78 6.67 33.06
N VAL A 367 5.37 7.46 32.16
CA VAL A 367 6.49 7.03 31.32
C VAL A 367 7.73 6.87 32.20
N THR A 368 7.97 5.65 32.65
CA THR A 368 9.18 5.28 33.41
C THR A 368 10.23 4.70 32.47
N GLY A 369 11.49 4.61 32.92
CA GLY A 369 12.55 3.92 32.18
C GLY A 369 12.33 2.41 31.97
N LYS A 370 11.17 1.87 32.42
CA LYS A 370 10.74 0.48 32.22
C LYS A 370 9.51 0.37 31.31
N ASP A 371 9.10 1.46 30.65
CA ASP A 371 7.96 1.43 29.75
C ASP A 371 8.25 0.45 28.59
N PRO A 372 7.40 -0.59 28.39
CA PRO A 372 7.59 -1.53 27.30
C PRO A 372 7.33 -0.92 25.91
N PHE A 373 6.72 0.27 25.82
CA PHE A 373 6.37 0.92 24.56
C PHE A 373 7.12 2.25 24.38
N VAL A 374 7.59 2.49 23.16
CA VAL A 374 8.10 3.80 22.76
C VAL A 374 6.91 4.73 22.59
N ARG A 375 6.90 5.83 23.36
CA ARG A 375 5.79 6.80 23.39
C ARG A 375 5.95 7.93 22.38
N GLN A 376 7.18 8.30 22.07
CA GLN A 376 7.43 9.36 21.08
C GLN A 376 7.26 8.81 19.67
N GLU A 377 6.53 9.52 18.81
CA GLU A 377 6.50 9.21 17.37
C GLU A 377 7.91 9.25 16.79
N GLU A 378 8.33 8.15 16.16
CA GLU A 378 9.62 8.03 15.50
C GLU A 378 9.66 8.85 14.20
N ALA A 379 10.74 9.60 14.03
CA ALA A 379 10.98 10.40 12.83
C ALA A 379 11.32 9.51 11.61
N PRO A 380 11.00 9.95 10.37
CA PRO A 380 10.22 11.15 10.05
C PRO A 380 8.76 11.01 10.49
N TYR A 381 8.17 12.12 10.91
CA TYR A 381 6.75 12.16 11.28
C TYR A 381 5.87 11.87 10.06
N VAL A 382 4.64 11.39 10.26
CA VAL A 382 3.76 10.98 9.13
C VAL A 382 3.61 12.06 8.06
N LYS A 383 3.49 13.33 8.45
CA LYS A 383 3.40 14.48 7.52
C LYS A 383 4.63 14.69 6.64
N ASP A 384 5.79 14.18 7.06
CA ASP A 384 7.08 14.32 6.37
C ASP A 384 7.39 13.09 5.51
N ARG A 385 6.51 12.07 5.50
CA ARG A 385 6.66 10.82 4.76
C ARG A 385 6.08 10.94 3.35
N HIS A 386 6.83 11.58 2.45
CA HIS A 386 6.34 11.87 1.10
C HIS A 386 6.54 10.76 0.08
N THR A 387 7.27 9.69 0.40
CA THR A 387 7.53 8.58 -0.53
C THR A 387 6.36 7.61 -0.56
N ARG A 388 5.76 7.37 -1.73
CA ARG A 388 4.46 6.69 -1.82
C ARG A 388 4.47 5.38 -2.61
N SER A 389 5.21 5.31 -3.72
CA SER A 389 5.24 4.14 -4.59
C SER A 389 6.63 3.95 -5.19
N PRO A 390 7.17 2.73 -5.24
CA PRO A 390 8.24 2.37 -6.16
C PRO A 390 7.85 2.64 -7.62
N CYS A 391 8.82 2.98 -8.44
CA CYS A 391 8.67 2.98 -9.90
C CYS A 391 8.64 1.55 -10.44
N TYR A 392 8.02 1.34 -11.61
CA TYR A 392 7.87 0.02 -12.23
C TYR A 392 9.22 -0.68 -12.33
N ASN A 393 10.27 0.05 -12.72
CA ASN A 393 11.61 -0.48 -12.94
C ASN A 393 12.47 -0.68 -11.68
N ASP A 394 11.94 -0.44 -10.47
CA ASP A 394 12.65 -0.55 -9.17
C ASP A 394 13.90 0.37 -9.05
N LYS A 395 13.97 1.46 -9.83
CA LYS A 395 15.10 2.40 -9.82
C LYS A 395 14.76 3.77 -9.24
N CYS A 396 13.50 4.00 -8.90
CA CYS A 396 13.07 5.20 -8.21
C CYS A 396 11.84 4.95 -7.34
N LEU A 397 11.44 5.99 -6.61
CA LEU A 397 10.21 6.07 -5.85
C LEU A 397 9.49 7.38 -6.19
N PHE A 398 8.21 7.28 -6.51
CA PHE A 398 7.30 8.41 -6.58
C PHE A 398 7.12 9.04 -5.20
N MET A 399 7.21 10.37 -5.18
CA MET A 399 7.05 11.18 -4.00
C MET A 399 5.95 12.22 -4.19
N THR A 400 5.15 12.46 -3.16
CA THR A 400 4.25 13.61 -3.10
C THR A 400 3.93 14.00 -1.65
N SER A 401 3.79 15.30 -1.40
CA SER A 401 3.27 15.83 -0.14
C SER A 401 1.76 15.67 -0.01
N ILE A 402 1.06 15.39 -1.10
CA ILE A 402 -0.41 15.34 -1.14
C ILE A 402 -0.87 13.95 -0.70
N ASP A 403 -1.40 13.85 0.52
CA ASP A 403 -2.00 12.64 1.07
C ASP A 403 -3.53 12.73 0.99
N PRO A 404 -4.21 11.87 0.20
CA PRO A 404 -5.65 11.92 0.07
C PRO A 404 -6.35 11.34 1.31
N PHE A 405 -5.62 10.62 2.17
CA PHE A 405 -6.17 10.06 3.40
C PHE A 405 -6.21 11.10 4.53
N PRO A 406 -7.05 10.91 5.56
CA PRO A 406 -7.07 11.76 6.74
C PRO A 406 -5.72 11.69 7.48
N ASP A 407 -5.37 12.77 8.18
CA ASP A 407 -4.24 12.74 9.10
C ASP A 407 -4.56 11.74 10.23
N PRO A 408 -3.61 10.87 10.64
CA PRO A 408 -3.82 9.97 11.79
C PRO A 408 -4.36 10.65 13.05
N LYS A 409 -4.09 11.96 13.23
CA LYS A 409 -4.61 12.75 14.34
C LYS A 409 -6.12 12.95 14.33
N GLU A 410 -6.74 12.84 13.15
CA GLU A 410 -8.20 12.91 12.99
C GLU A 410 -8.88 11.59 13.40
N VAL A 411 -8.13 10.49 13.48
CA VAL A 411 -8.65 9.16 13.82
C VAL A 411 -8.26 8.81 15.27
N VAL A 412 -9.04 9.31 16.22
CA VAL A 412 -8.75 9.14 17.66
C VAL A 412 -9.33 7.82 18.21
N PHE A 413 -8.47 6.98 18.79
CA PHE A 413 -8.88 5.74 19.47
C PHE A 413 -9.03 5.96 20.98
N ARG A 414 -10.23 5.76 21.53
CA ARG A 414 -10.54 6.01 22.96
C ARG A 414 -10.82 4.74 23.77
N GLY A 415 -10.55 3.57 23.20
CA GLY A 415 -11.01 2.29 23.79
C GLY A 415 -12.54 2.15 23.78
N ASP A 416 -13.23 2.95 22.98
CA ASP A 416 -14.69 2.98 22.88
C ASP A 416 -15.23 2.13 21.71
N LEU A 417 -14.34 1.63 20.84
CA LEU A 417 -14.69 0.80 19.70
C LEU A 417 -14.97 -0.64 20.14
N GLN A 418 -16.22 -1.07 20.03
CA GLN A 418 -16.67 -2.43 20.34
C GLN A 418 -16.74 -3.31 19.08
N THR A 419 -16.92 -2.70 17.91
CA THR A 419 -17.09 -3.44 16.64
C THR A 419 -16.29 -2.84 15.49
N ILE A 420 -16.07 -3.65 14.47
CA ILE A 420 -15.45 -3.23 13.20
C ILE A 420 -16.34 -2.21 12.48
N ASP A 421 -17.67 -2.38 12.56
CA ASP A 421 -18.64 -1.49 11.92
C ASP A 421 -18.61 -0.08 12.51
N GLU A 422 -18.41 0.06 13.82
CA GLU A 422 -18.22 1.37 14.46
C GLU A 422 -16.95 2.06 13.96
N GLN A 423 -15.84 1.32 13.80
CA GLN A 423 -14.61 1.88 13.24
C GLN A 423 -14.82 2.33 11.79
N ASN A 424 -15.48 1.49 10.98
CA ASN A 424 -15.80 1.82 9.61
C ASN A 424 -16.71 3.05 9.51
N ALA A 425 -17.72 3.15 10.37
CA ALA A 425 -18.63 4.30 10.42
C ALA A 425 -17.88 5.59 10.75
N LYS A 426 -17.03 5.59 11.79
CA LYS A 426 -16.20 6.77 12.14
C LYS A 426 -15.28 7.18 10.99
N PHE A 427 -14.64 6.21 10.32
CA PHE A 427 -13.75 6.53 9.21
C PHE A 427 -14.51 7.02 7.97
N LEU A 428 -15.71 6.47 7.70
CA LEU A 428 -16.60 6.88 6.60
C LEU A 428 -17.10 8.33 6.72
N GLU A 429 -17.06 8.92 7.90
CA GLU A 429 -17.39 10.33 8.14
C GLU A 429 -16.26 11.29 7.72
N LEU A 430 -15.05 10.78 7.49
CA LEU A 430 -13.88 11.58 7.09
C LEU A 430 -13.79 11.73 5.57
N ASP A 431 -13.07 12.76 5.11
CA ASP A 431 -12.82 12.97 3.68
C ASP A 431 -11.65 12.10 3.19
N TYR A 432 -11.97 11.07 2.40
CA TYR A 432 -10.98 10.18 1.79
C TYR A 432 -11.52 9.51 0.51
N PRO A 433 -10.64 8.95 -0.33
CA PRO A 433 -11.04 8.30 -1.58
C PRO A 433 -11.97 7.11 -1.39
N THR A 434 -12.96 6.97 -2.29
CA THR A 434 -13.72 5.71 -2.39
C THR A 434 -12.83 4.57 -2.89
N THR A 435 -13.23 3.33 -2.64
CA THR A 435 -12.53 2.14 -3.16
C THR A 435 -12.42 2.14 -4.68
N GLU A 436 -13.45 2.63 -5.37
CA GLU A 436 -13.44 2.76 -6.83
C GLU A 436 -12.43 3.81 -7.29
N PHE A 437 -12.45 5.00 -6.67
CA PHE A 437 -11.47 6.03 -6.97
C PHE A 437 -10.04 5.53 -6.77
N TRP A 438 -9.75 4.93 -5.61
CA TRP A 438 -8.40 4.51 -5.28
C TRP A 438 -7.90 3.37 -6.18
N ARG A 439 -8.79 2.46 -6.58
CA ARG A 439 -8.46 1.42 -7.58
C ARG A 439 -7.97 2.03 -8.89
N THR A 440 -8.56 3.15 -9.31
CA THR A 440 -8.26 3.79 -10.59
C THR A 440 -7.12 4.79 -10.50
N PHE A 441 -6.92 5.44 -9.34
CA PHE A 441 -6.06 6.61 -9.21
C PHE A 441 -5.00 6.53 -8.10
N ALA A 442 -4.65 5.32 -7.64
CA ALA A 442 -3.62 5.12 -6.62
C ALA A 442 -2.24 5.67 -7.03
N TYR A 443 -1.37 5.88 -6.03
CA TYR A 443 -0.01 6.41 -6.21
C TYR A 443 0.83 5.67 -7.26
N VAL A 444 0.66 4.35 -7.36
CA VAL A 444 1.44 3.51 -8.29
C VAL A 444 1.27 3.94 -9.75
N HIS A 445 0.11 4.48 -10.11
CA HIS A 445 -0.23 4.90 -11.47
C HIS A 445 0.52 6.16 -11.94
N ALA A 446 1.29 6.82 -11.08
CA ALA A 446 2.20 7.88 -11.52
C ALA A 446 3.47 7.31 -12.19
N VAL A 447 3.82 6.05 -11.91
CA VAL A 447 5.12 5.43 -12.18
C VAL A 447 5.02 3.92 -12.45
N ASP A 448 3.92 3.45 -13.04
CA ASP A 448 3.70 2.04 -13.38
C ASP A 448 4.02 1.69 -14.85
N ASN A 449 4.57 2.65 -15.60
CA ASN A 449 4.85 2.55 -17.03
C ASN A 449 3.60 2.22 -17.89
N ASP A 450 2.38 2.53 -17.42
CA ASP A 450 1.15 2.40 -18.20
C ASP A 450 0.55 3.78 -18.52
N PRO A 451 0.62 4.25 -19.79
CA PRO A 451 0.12 5.57 -20.16
C PRO A 451 -1.42 5.70 -20.08
N LEU A 452 -2.15 4.61 -19.81
CA LEU A 452 -3.60 4.60 -19.66
C LEU A 452 -4.06 4.74 -18.21
N THR A 453 -3.14 4.70 -17.25
CA THR A 453 -3.45 4.90 -15.84
C THR A 453 -2.88 6.22 -15.37
N CYS A 454 -3.48 6.79 -14.31
CA CYS A 454 -3.00 8.03 -13.73
C CYS A 454 -3.13 8.00 -12.22
N TRP A 455 -2.17 8.52 -11.48
CA TRP A 455 -2.42 9.00 -10.13
C TRP A 455 -3.27 10.26 -10.19
N ASN A 456 -4.23 10.41 -9.26
CA ASN A 456 -4.99 11.64 -9.05
C ASN A 456 -4.85 12.07 -7.60
N SER A 457 -4.60 13.36 -7.37
CA SER A 457 -4.36 13.92 -6.05
C SER A 457 -5.56 13.84 -5.09
N PHE A 458 -6.77 13.53 -5.60
CA PHE A 458 -8.06 13.52 -4.91
C PHE A 458 -8.46 14.90 -4.38
N LYS A 459 -7.65 15.47 -3.49
CA LYS A 459 -7.73 16.84 -3.00
C LYS A 459 -7.13 17.80 -4.01
N VAL A 460 -7.64 19.03 -4.02
CA VAL A 460 -7.09 20.12 -4.84
C VAL A 460 -5.75 20.57 -4.24
N PRO A 461 -4.64 20.48 -4.98
CA PRO A 461 -3.33 20.85 -4.45
C PRO A 461 -3.24 22.34 -4.07
N GLN A 462 -2.54 22.61 -2.97
CA GLN A 462 -2.33 23.95 -2.43
C GLN A 462 -0.90 24.46 -2.73
N ALA A 463 -0.68 25.76 -2.58
CA ALA A 463 0.66 26.33 -2.63
C ALA A 463 1.58 25.64 -1.61
N GLY A 464 2.78 25.24 -2.06
CA GLY A 464 3.73 24.46 -1.27
C GLY A 464 3.59 22.94 -1.43
N ASP A 465 2.48 22.44 -1.99
CA ASP A 465 2.38 21.02 -2.33
C ASP A 465 3.38 20.65 -3.43
N SER A 466 3.78 19.37 -3.44
CA SER A 466 4.79 18.89 -4.37
C SER A 466 4.59 17.45 -4.79
N PHE A 467 5.16 17.11 -5.95
CA PHE A 467 5.32 15.75 -6.42
C PHE A 467 6.69 15.60 -7.08
N GLY A 468 7.22 14.38 -7.17
CA GLY A 468 8.59 14.17 -7.61
C GLY A 468 9.04 12.72 -7.57
N LEU A 469 10.35 12.55 -7.66
CA LEU A 469 11.02 11.26 -7.68
C LEU A 469 12.20 11.26 -6.73
N ARG A 470 12.37 10.13 -6.03
CA ARG A 470 13.62 9.74 -5.36
C ARG A 470 14.26 8.63 -6.16
N PHE A 471 15.51 8.78 -6.53
CA PHE A 471 16.25 7.77 -7.26
C PHE A 471 16.96 6.81 -6.30
N VAL A 472 16.97 5.52 -6.64
CA VAL A 472 17.75 4.48 -5.93
C VAL A 472 19.24 4.78 -6.03
N LYS A 473 19.68 5.24 -7.20
CA LYS A 473 21.03 5.74 -7.45
C LYS A 473 21.02 7.22 -7.78
N PRO A 474 22.07 7.98 -7.40
CA PRO A 474 22.26 9.33 -7.92
C PRO A 474 22.12 9.32 -9.45
N THR A 475 21.22 10.15 -9.96
CA THR A 475 20.89 10.18 -11.39
C THR A 475 21.16 11.57 -11.95
N LEU A 476 21.92 11.63 -13.06
CA LEU A 476 22.11 12.87 -13.80
C LEU A 476 20.80 13.21 -14.52
N LEU A 477 20.21 14.35 -14.16
CA LEU A 477 18.91 14.74 -14.67
C LEU A 477 18.95 16.14 -15.27
N THR A 478 18.81 16.20 -16.60
CA THR A 478 18.71 17.45 -17.36
C THR A 478 17.30 17.70 -17.89
N ARG A 479 16.44 16.68 -17.87
CA ARG A 479 15.08 16.74 -18.37
C ARG A 479 14.14 15.87 -17.55
N LEU A 480 13.02 16.45 -17.12
CA LEU A 480 11.89 15.74 -16.50
C LEU A 480 10.65 15.96 -17.37
N THR A 481 10.01 14.87 -17.82
CA THR A 481 8.73 14.94 -18.53
C THR A 481 7.64 14.38 -17.65
N VAL A 482 6.52 15.08 -17.58
CA VAL A 482 5.31 14.69 -16.83
C VAL A 482 4.16 14.61 -17.82
N THR A 483 3.43 13.51 -17.81
CA THR A 483 2.21 13.31 -18.59
C THR A 483 0.99 13.32 -17.69
N SER A 484 -0.13 13.79 -18.20
CA SER A 484 -1.41 13.85 -17.50
C SER A 484 -2.55 13.50 -18.47
N SER A 485 -3.73 13.16 -17.94
CA SER A 485 -4.94 13.04 -18.75
C SER A 485 -5.63 14.41 -18.89
N LYS A 486 -5.29 15.34 -17.98
CA LYS A 486 -5.79 16.71 -17.92
C LYS A 486 -4.75 17.68 -18.46
N SER A 487 -5.18 18.91 -18.74
CA SER A 487 -4.25 19.94 -19.18
C SER A 487 -3.31 20.36 -18.04
N LEU A 488 -2.02 20.45 -18.33
CA LEU A 488 -0.98 20.90 -17.41
C LEU A 488 -0.61 22.39 -17.60
N THR A 489 -1.20 23.08 -18.57
CA THR A 489 -0.83 24.47 -18.89
C THR A 489 -1.17 25.44 -17.76
N SER A 490 -2.09 25.09 -16.85
CA SER A 490 -2.38 25.89 -15.66
C SER A 490 -1.19 25.99 -14.69
N MET A 491 -0.19 25.11 -14.82
CA MET A 491 1.02 25.14 -14.01
C MET A 491 2.11 26.05 -14.59
N GLU A 492 1.89 26.66 -15.76
CA GLU A 492 2.86 27.55 -16.39
C GLU A 492 3.14 28.77 -15.52
N GLY A 493 4.42 28.94 -15.13
CA GLY A 493 4.85 30.02 -14.25
C GLY A 493 4.42 29.89 -12.78
N GLN A 494 3.87 28.74 -12.38
CA GLN A 494 3.39 28.48 -11.00
C GLN A 494 4.12 27.30 -10.34
N ILE A 495 5.34 27.01 -10.78
CA ILE A 495 6.12 25.89 -10.26
C ILE A 495 7.56 26.28 -9.94
N THR A 496 8.06 25.67 -8.87
CA THR A 496 9.47 25.66 -8.49
C THR A 496 10.00 24.24 -8.58
N VAL A 497 11.14 24.06 -9.27
CA VAL A 497 11.85 22.77 -9.32
C VAL A 497 12.93 22.75 -8.25
N LEU A 498 12.87 21.74 -7.38
CA LEU A 498 13.80 21.54 -6.27
C LEU A 498 14.52 20.20 -6.43
N ALA A 499 15.83 20.16 -6.21
CA ALA A 499 16.61 18.94 -6.19
C ALA A 499 17.36 18.78 -4.86
N SER A 500 17.64 17.53 -4.49
CA SER A 500 18.44 17.19 -3.31
C SER A 500 19.55 16.21 -3.66
N ASP A 501 20.75 16.52 -3.21
CA ASP A 501 21.97 15.69 -3.27
C ASP A 501 22.20 14.87 -1.99
N GLN A 502 21.48 15.18 -0.90
CA GLN A 502 21.66 14.56 0.42
C GLN A 502 20.36 13.93 0.93
N HIS A 503 19.81 12.97 0.19
CA HIS A 503 18.65 12.19 0.60
C HIS A 503 17.44 13.02 1.12
N GLY A 504 17.28 14.28 0.68
CA GLY A 504 16.15 15.15 1.06
C GLY A 504 16.40 16.04 2.27
N VAL A 505 17.63 16.08 2.83
CA VAL A 505 18.00 16.97 3.95
C VAL A 505 18.14 18.43 3.49
N HIS A 506 18.79 18.63 2.34
CA HIS A 506 18.98 19.94 1.74
C HIS A 506 18.35 19.99 0.35
N TRP A 507 17.59 21.04 0.09
CA TRP A 507 16.90 21.27 -1.18
C TRP A 507 17.46 22.53 -1.83
N THR A 508 17.82 22.41 -3.09
CA THR A 508 18.35 23.51 -3.90
C THR A 508 17.38 23.79 -5.03
N THR A 509 17.07 25.07 -5.25
CA THR A 509 16.27 25.50 -6.39
C THR A 509 17.06 25.35 -7.68
N CYS A 510 16.47 24.63 -8.64
CA CYS A 510 17.03 24.46 -9.96
C CYS A 510 16.48 25.52 -10.92
N GLN A 511 17.34 25.99 -11.82
CA GLN A 511 16.86 26.73 -12.98
C GLN A 511 16.12 25.75 -13.89
N HIS A 512 14.97 26.17 -14.41
CA HIS A 512 14.21 25.34 -15.33
C HIS A 512 13.53 26.17 -16.41
N THR A 513 13.28 25.53 -17.54
CA THR A 513 12.38 26.03 -18.58
C THR A 513 11.29 24.99 -18.80
N ALA A 514 10.04 25.38 -18.56
CA ALA A 514 8.89 24.54 -18.84
C ALA A 514 8.47 24.69 -20.31
N ARG A 515 8.22 23.57 -20.98
CA ARG A 515 7.62 23.51 -22.31
C ARG A 515 6.42 22.58 -22.27
N TYR A 516 5.38 22.93 -23.03
CA TYR A 516 4.16 22.14 -23.16
C TYR A 516 4.05 21.64 -24.59
N PRO A 517 4.80 20.59 -24.99
CA PRO A 517 4.73 20.07 -26.35
C PRO A 517 3.30 19.64 -26.72
N PHE A 518 2.52 19.22 -25.71
CA PHE A 518 1.09 18.97 -25.80
C PHE A 518 0.42 19.56 -24.56
N VAL A 519 -0.88 19.87 -24.65
CA VAL A 519 -1.64 20.45 -23.52
C VAL A 519 -1.62 19.58 -22.25
N HIS A 520 -1.40 18.27 -22.42
CA HIS A 520 -1.39 17.24 -21.38
C HIS A 520 0.03 16.72 -21.04
N THR A 521 1.06 17.39 -21.54
CA THR A 521 2.46 16.99 -21.33
C THR A 521 3.29 18.21 -20.99
N MET A 522 4.02 18.14 -19.88
CA MET A 522 4.96 19.16 -19.45
C MET A 522 6.38 18.59 -19.49
N THR A 523 7.28 19.26 -20.21
CA THR A 523 8.70 18.94 -20.21
C THR A 523 9.47 20.07 -19.56
N LEU A 524 10.23 19.73 -18.51
CA LEU A 524 11.09 20.65 -17.77
C LEU A 524 12.53 20.39 -18.21
N GLU A 525 13.15 21.37 -18.87
CA GLU A 525 14.61 21.40 -19.05
C GLU A 525 15.23 21.98 -17.79
N ILE A 526 16.07 21.22 -17.10
CA ILE A 526 16.50 21.49 -15.72
C ILE A 526 18.01 21.66 -15.68
N THR A 527 18.46 22.67 -14.94
CA THR A 527 19.86 22.89 -14.58
C THR A 527 19.93 23.22 -13.09
N CYS A 528 20.45 22.29 -12.31
CA CYS A 528 20.65 22.47 -10.88
C CYS A 528 22.09 22.92 -10.59
N PRO A 529 22.32 23.78 -9.60
CA PRO A 529 23.67 24.08 -9.12
C PRO A 529 24.42 22.81 -8.76
N SER A 530 25.71 22.76 -9.10
CA SER A 530 26.54 21.64 -8.67
C SER A 530 26.70 21.65 -7.17
N VAL A 531 26.60 20.48 -6.57
CA VAL A 531 27.05 20.27 -5.20
C VAL A 531 28.36 19.47 -5.27
N GLU A 532 29.29 19.77 -4.38
CA GLU A 532 30.66 19.23 -4.40
C GLU A 532 30.73 17.69 -4.24
N SER A 533 29.65 17.07 -3.75
CA SER A 533 29.56 15.66 -3.35
C SER A 533 29.17 14.69 -4.46
N LEU A 534 28.58 15.17 -5.56
CA LEU A 534 28.06 14.34 -6.65
C LEU A 534 28.60 14.83 -8.01
N PRO A 535 28.68 13.96 -9.03
CA PRO A 535 28.96 14.39 -10.40
C PRO A 535 28.04 15.56 -10.79
N HIS A 536 28.57 16.58 -11.48
CA HIS A 536 27.82 17.78 -11.89
C HIS A 536 26.43 17.42 -12.45
N GLY A 537 25.37 17.79 -11.71
CA GLY A 537 23.97 17.58 -12.10
C GLY A 537 23.34 16.24 -11.67
N ALA A 538 24.08 15.35 -11.01
CA ALA A 538 23.50 14.16 -10.39
C ALA A 538 22.78 14.52 -9.08
N MET A 539 21.63 13.90 -8.85
CA MET A 539 20.80 14.14 -7.67
C MET A 539 20.17 12.84 -7.17
N HIS A 540 19.86 12.79 -5.89
CA HIS A 540 19.09 11.69 -5.29
C HIS A 540 17.59 11.93 -5.36
N GLN A 541 17.15 13.18 -5.37
CA GLN A 541 15.74 13.53 -5.40
C GLN A 541 15.50 14.75 -6.27
N ILE A 542 14.34 14.77 -6.92
CA ILE A 542 13.79 15.94 -7.59
C ILE A 542 12.32 16.06 -7.26
N LYS A 543 11.82 17.28 -7.06
CA LYS A 543 10.39 17.54 -6.95
C LYS A 543 10.00 18.84 -7.65
N VAL A 544 8.78 18.85 -8.16
CA VAL A 544 8.05 20.02 -8.62
C VAL A 544 7.16 20.46 -7.48
N GLN A 545 7.40 21.67 -6.97
CA GLN A 545 6.58 22.31 -5.95
C GLN A 545 5.69 23.36 -6.60
N LEU A 546 4.44 23.43 -6.14
CA LEU A 546 3.46 24.41 -6.60
C LEU A 546 3.68 25.74 -5.87
N ASP A 547 3.70 26.83 -6.61
CA ASP A 547 3.84 28.18 -6.06
C ASP A 547 2.48 28.84 -5.75
N ALA A 548 1.39 28.26 -6.27
CA ALA A 548 0.02 28.73 -6.10
C ALA A 548 -0.95 27.55 -5.97
N ASP A 549 -2.13 27.82 -5.41
CA ASP A 549 -3.22 26.85 -5.34
C ASP A 549 -3.72 26.51 -6.74
N LEU A 550 -4.01 25.24 -6.99
CA LEU A 550 -4.67 24.82 -8.23
C LEU A 550 -6.20 24.98 -8.10
N GLU A 551 -6.89 25.09 -9.24
CA GLU A 551 -8.36 25.13 -9.25
C GLU A 551 -8.99 23.72 -9.21
N LYS A 552 -8.21 22.68 -9.54
CA LYS A 552 -8.68 21.30 -9.72
C LYS A 552 -7.65 20.30 -9.20
N SER A 553 -8.09 19.05 -9.03
CA SER A 553 -7.19 17.96 -8.71
C SER A 553 -6.14 17.77 -9.81
N LEU A 554 -4.92 17.42 -9.40
CA LEU A 554 -3.80 17.12 -10.28
C LEU A 554 -3.83 15.65 -10.68
N GLU A 555 -3.45 15.35 -11.92
CA GLU A 555 -3.26 13.99 -12.41
C GLU A 555 -1.89 13.81 -13.03
N ILE A 556 -1.25 12.67 -12.75
CA ILE A 556 0.02 12.26 -13.33
C ILE A 556 -0.15 10.84 -13.87
N CYS A 557 -0.03 10.68 -15.17
CA CYS A 557 -0.15 9.40 -15.90
C CYS A 557 1.20 8.80 -16.28
N GLY A 558 2.28 9.41 -15.80
CA GLY A 558 3.64 9.00 -16.12
C GLY A 558 4.64 10.12 -15.88
N MET A 559 5.85 9.69 -15.56
CA MET A 559 7.01 10.56 -15.41
C MET A 559 8.18 9.93 -16.17
N ASP A 560 8.98 10.74 -16.87
CA ASP A 560 10.24 10.31 -17.48
C ASP A 560 11.35 11.23 -16.95
N ALA A 561 12.34 10.62 -16.31
CA ALA A 561 13.52 11.31 -15.79
C ALA A 561 14.77 10.88 -16.56
N GLY A 562 15.20 11.70 -17.52
CA GLY A 562 16.45 11.47 -18.25
C GLY A 562 16.45 10.24 -19.17
N GLY A 563 15.30 9.87 -19.74
CA GLY A 563 15.14 8.68 -20.58
C GLY A 563 14.99 7.38 -19.78
N MET A 564 14.86 7.48 -18.45
CA MET A 564 14.46 6.36 -17.62
C MET A 564 12.96 6.14 -17.83
N ILE A 565 12.60 5.01 -18.45
CA ILE A 565 11.22 4.55 -18.55
C ILE A 565 10.79 4.13 -17.15
N LEU A 566 9.87 4.88 -16.53
CA LEU A 566 9.50 4.75 -15.11
C LEU A 566 8.24 3.96 -14.88
#